data_AF-A0A7J5Y984-F1
#
_entry.id   AF-A0A7J5Y984-F1
#
_cell.length_a   1.000
_cell.length_b   1.000
_cell.length_c   1.000
_cell.angle_alpha   90.00
_cell.angle_beta   90.00
_cell.angle_gamma   90.00
#
_symmetry.space_group_name_H-M   'P 1'
#
loop_
_entity.id
_entity.type
_entity.pdbx_description
1 polymer ?
#
loop_
_entity_poly.entity_id
_entity_poly.type
_entity_poly.pdbx_seq_one_letter_code
_entity_poly.pdbx_strand_id
1 'polypeptide(L)'
;MVLELDLPNRPPPNRVWRLNPLLLSDDRFVEFISDQINFFLETNTSPEISNATLWETLKGHIIAYSSRINREKYSKLQEISHQIAIIDSKYVLSPTPDLYKERLRLQTEHNLLTTDEATRLILNPGIMSMNLETKRTSSWPCKLVKQLPLVTCASLPNSAQVVIAFSTLLARRLILLKWKQHSPPSFSQWVKDVMYFLQLEKIKFLLRGSSNTFIRTWKPFLDFYDSLQDPLDKE
;
A
#
# COMPACT_ATOMS: atom_id res chain seq x y z
N MET A 1 25.71 -6.99 -25.58
CA MET A 1 24.86 -6.16 -26.46
C MET A 1 23.48 -6.10 -25.80
N VAL A 2 23.24 -5.06 -25.00
CA VAL A 2 21.96 -4.88 -24.31
C VAL A 2 21.03 -4.16 -25.29
N LEU A 3 19.94 -4.83 -25.70
CA LEU A 3 18.89 -4.23 -26.51
C LEU A 3 18.13 -3.23 -25.65
N GLU A 4 18.47 -1.95 -25.75
CA GLU A 4 17.60 -0.88 -25.29
C GLU A 4 16.50 -0.68 -26.33
N LEU A 5 15.30 -1.15 -26.00
CA LEU A 5 14.09 -0.88 -26.77
C LEU A 5 13.67 0.56 -26.50
N ASP A 6 14.06 1.47 -27.38
CA ASP A 6 13.57 2.84 -27.36
C ASP A 6 12.12 2.87 -27.89
N LEU A 7 11.17 3.17 -27.00
CA LEU A 7 9.75 3.25 -27.32
C LEU A 7 9.39 4.73 -27.52
N PRO A 8 9.14 5.18 -28.76
CA PRO A 8 8.81 6.58 -29.01
C PRO A 8 7.43 6.92 -28.43
N ASN A 9 7.28 8.14 -27.89
CA ASN A 9 6.06 8.70 -27.29
C ASN A 9 5.63 8.19 -25.91
N ARG A 10 6.54 8.12 -24.93
CA ARG A 10 6.09 8.16 -23.53
C ARG A 10 5.63 9.58 -23.18
N PRO A 11 4.38 9.81 -22.75
CA PRO A 11 4.00 11.10 -22.18
C PRO A 11 4.95 11.42 -21.01
N PRO A 12 5.28 12.71 -20.78
CA PRO A 12 6.21 13.09 -19.74
C PRO A 12 5.79 12.45 -18.41
N PRO A 13 6.70 11.78 -17.69
CA PRO A 13 6.34 11.12 -16.45
C PRO A 13 5.72 12.14 -15.51
N ASN A 14 4.54 11.77 -14.99
CA ASN A 14 3.79 12.60 -14.05
C ASN A 14 4.69 12.92 -12.84
N ARG A 15 4.98 14.21 -12.60
CA ARG A 15 5.90 14.68 -11.54
C ARG A 15 5.33 14.55 -10.13
N VAL A 16 4.12 14.04 -9.98
CA VAL A 16 3.49 13.84 -8.67
C VAL A 16 4.06 12.59 -8.03
N TRP A 17 4.75 12.78 -6.90
CA TRP A 17 5.28 11.69 -6.09
C TRP A 17 4.17 10.73 -5.65
N ARG A 18 4.47 9.42 -5.65
CA ARG A 18 3.56 8.35 -5.24
C ARG A 18 4.28 7.42 -4.26
N LEU A 19 3.66 7.16 -3.11
CA LEU A 19 4.14 6.12 -2.20
C LEU A 19 4.05 4.75 -2.88
N ASN A 20 5.13 3.97 -2.81
CA ASN A 20 5.11 2.57 -3.22
C ASN A 20 4.41 1.73 -2.14
N PRO A 21 3.24 1.14 -2.40
CA PRO A 21 2.50 0.36 -1.39
C PRO A 21 3.26 -0.90 -0.95
N LEU A 22 4.22 -1.40 -1.75
CA LEU A 22 5.03 -2.56 -1.39
C LEU A 22 6.00 -2.27 -0.24
N LEU A 23 6.36 -1.00 -0.01
CA LEU A 23 7.14 -0.61 1.18
C LEU A 23 6.39 -0.95 2.46
N LEU A 24 5.06 -0.86 2.45
CA LEU A 24 4.24 -1.18 3.62
C LEU A 24 4.24 -2.68 3.94
N SER A 25 4.71 -3.53 3.02
CA SER A 25 4.88 -4.97 3.26
C SER A 25 6.23 -5.30 3.90
N ASP A 26 7.17 -4.36 3.94
CA ASP A 26 8.49 -4.52 4.57
C ASP A 26 8.42 -4.11 6.04
N ASP A 27 8.61 -5.07 6.93
CA ASP A 27 8.56 -4.84 8.37
C ASP A 27 9.61 -3.80 8.83
N ARG A 28 10.78 -3.73 8.18
CA ARG A 28 11.84 -2.74 8.51
C ARG A 28 11.42 -1.33 8.16
N PHE A 29 10.69 -1.17 7.06
CA PHE A 29 10.15 0.13 6.67
C PHE A 29 9.04 0.56 7.63
N VAL A 30 8.16 -0.37 8.00
CA VAL A 30 7.05 -0.09 8.93
C VAL A 30 7.57 0.33 10.30
N GLU A 31 8.57 -0.37 10.84
CA GLU A 31 9.23 0.00 12.10
C GLU A 31 9.86 1.41 12.00
N PHE A 32 10.69 1.64 10.98
CA PHE A 32 11.31 2.94 10.74
C PHE A 32 10.29 4.08 10.64
N ILE A 33 9.26 3.93 9.80
CA ILE A 33 8.26 4.99 9.63
C ILE A 33 7.42 5.19 10.88
N SER A 34 7.12 4.15 11.64
CA SER A 34 6.36 4.30 12.89
C SER A 34 7.14 5.13 13.91
N ASP A 35 8.43 4.86 14.08
CA ASP A 35 9.30 5.63 14.99
C ASP A 35 9.46 7.07 14.52
N GLN A 36 9.66 7.27 13.22
CA GLN A 36 9.77 8.61 12.65
C GLN A 36 8.48 9.41 12.78
N ILE A 37 7.30 8.79 12.61
CA ILE A 37 6.00 9.46 12.78
C ILE A 37 5.82 9.90 14.24
N ASN A 38 6.07 9.03 15.20
CA ASN A 38 5.89 9.35 16.62
C ASN A 38 6.81 10.50 17.05
N PHE A 39 8.10 10.38 16.74
CA PHE A 39 9.09 11.43 17.02
C PHE A 39 8.73 12.76 16.33
N PHE A 40 8.30 12.69 15.07
CA PHE A 40 7.96 13.87 14.29
C PHE A 40 6.72 14.58 14.85
N LEU A 41 5.67 13.84 15.19
CA LEU A 41 4.45 14.41 15.77
C LEU A 41 4.73 15.00 17.16
N GLU A 42 5.53 14.35 18.00
CA GLU A 42 5.89 14.89 19.32
C GLU A 42 6.69 16.19 19.22
N THR A 43 7.57 16.29 18.23
CA THR A 43 8.48 17.45 18.09
C THR A 43 7.85 18.62 17.32
N ASN A 44 6.95 18.33 16.37
CA ASN A 44 6.48 19.32 15.39
C ASN A 44 4.98 19.61 15.48
N THR A 45 4.22 18.98 16.39
CA THR A 45 2.83 19.37 16.62
C THR A 45 2.79 20.66 17.43
N SER A 46 2.73 21.79 16.72
CA SER A 46 2.45 23.11 17.27
C SER A 46 1.08 23.59 16.77
N PRO A 47 0.30 24.36 17.55
CA PRO A 47 -0.98 24.93 17.11
C PRO A 47 -0.87 25.78 15.83
N GLU A 48 0.32 26.26 15.50
CA GLU A 48 0.59 27.14 14.36
C GLU A 48 0.87 26.37 13.04
N ILE A 49 1.17 25.07 13.12
CA ILE A 49 1.61 24.29 11.96
C ILE A 49 0.43 23.54 11.34
N SER A 50 0.19 23.76 10.04
CA SER A 50 -0.85 23.04 9.28
C SER A 50 -0.49 21.56 9.09
N ASN A 51 -1.51 20.71 9.19
CA ASN A 51 -1.42 19.27 8.89
C ASN A 51 -0.88 18.98 7.48
N ALA A 52 -1.09 19.88 6.51
CA ALA A 52 -0.54 19.75 5.17
C ALA A 52 0.99 19.84 5.18
N THR A 53 1.55 20.77 5.96
CA THR A 53 3.00 20.95 6.13
C THR A 53 3.63 19.76 6.84
N LEU A 54 2.97 19.26 7.90
CA LEU A 54 3.41 18.04 8.59
C LEU A 54 3.47 16.85 7.62
N TRP A 55 2.48 16.71 6.74
CA TRP A 55 2.45 15.67 5.73
C TRP A 55 3.56 15.82 4.67
N GLU A 56 3.82 17.01 4.15
CA GLU A 56 4.91 17.24 3.19
C GLU A 56 6.28 16.83 3.77
N THR A 57 6.53 17.16 5.03
CA THR A 57 7.77 16.79 5.72
C THR A 57 7.88 15.28 5.93
N LEU A 58 6.79 14.62 6.33
CA LEU A 58 6.76 13.16 6.48
C LEU A 58 7.01 12.44 5.13
N LYS A 59 6.46 12.96 4.03
CA LYS A 59 6.78 12.46 2.68
C LYS A 59 8.27 12.57 2.37
N GLY A 60 8.92 13.66 2.78
CA GLY A 60 10.36 13.83 2.66
C GLY A 60 11.16 12.68 3.29
N HIS A 61 10.77 12.25 4.50
CA HIS A 61 11.41 11.13 5.20
C HIS A 61 11.24 9.81 4.46
N ILE A 62 10.03 9.55 3.95
CA ILE A 62 9.74 8.35 3.14
C ILE A 62 10.59 8.35 1.85
N ILE A 63 10.70 9.50 1.18
CA ILE A 63 11.50 9.67 -0.04
C ILE A 63 12.97 9.41 0.26
N ALA A 64 13.50 9.99 1.33
CA ALA A 64 14.89 9.82 1.75
C ALA A 64 15.21 8.35 2.07
N TYR A 65 14.32 7.67 2.80
CA TYR A 65 14.46 6.24 3.08
C TYR A 65 14.46 5.41 1.79
N SER A 66 13.50 5.64 0.91
CA SER A 66 13.38 4.91 -0.35
C SER A 66 14.63 5.12 -1.23
N SER A 67 15.13 6.35 -1.28
CA SER A 67 16.37 6.70 -1.98
C SER A 67 17.58 5.95 -1.43
N ARG A 68 17.71 5.89 -0.08
CA ARG A 68 18.77 5.15 0.59
C ARG A 68 18.73 3.66 0.27
N ILE A 69 17.56 3.02 0.41
CA ILE A 69 17.39 1.59 0.11
C ILE A 69 17.67 1.30 -1.37
N ASN A 70 17.21 2.15 -2.28
CA ASN A 70 17.51 2.01 -3.70
C ASN A 70 19.03 2.11 -3.95
N ARG A 71 19.71 3.07 -3.33
CA ARG A 71 21.16 3.22 -3.44
C ARG A 71 21.92 1.99 -2.94
N GLU A 72 21.53 1.44 -1.79
CA GLU A 72 22.10 0.20 -1.25
C GLU A 72 21.90 -0.98 -2.21
N LYS A 73 20.69 -1.13 -2.78
CA LYS A 73 20.37 -2.16 -3.77
C LYS A 73 21.24 -2.04 -5.02
N TYR A 74 21.35 -0.84 -5.61
CA TYR A 74 22.15 -0.61 -6.82
C TYR A 74 23.65 -0.81 -6.56
N SER A 75 24.15 -0.43 -5.39
CA SER A 75 25.53 -0.71 -4.98
C SER A 75 25.80 -2.21 -4.95
N LYS A 76 24.85 -3.01 -4.42
CA LYS A 76 24.99 -4.47 -4.39
C LYS A 76 24.94 -5.10 -5.79
N LEU A 77 24.11 -4.57 -6.70
CA LEU A 77 24.06 -5.02 -8.09
C LEU A 77 25.38 -4.76 -8.83
N GLN A 78 26.02 -3.61 -8.58
CA GLN A 78 27.33 -3.29 -9.14
C GLN A 78 28.40 -4.26 -8.62
N GLU A 79 28.40 -4.54 -7.31
CA GLU A 79 29.34 -5.49 -6.69
C GLU A 79 29.19 -6.91 -7.29
N ILE A 80 27.96 -7.43 -7.38
CA ILE A 80 27.71 -8.75 -7.98
C ILE A 80 28.17 -8.79 -9.44
N SER A 81 27.90 -7.73 -10.21
CA SER A 81 28.33 -7.63 -11.60
C SER A 81 29.86 -7.62 -11.72
N HIS A 82 30.55 -6.93 -10.82
CA HIS A 82 32.01 -6.91 -10.76
C HIS A 82 32.57 -8.31 -10.44
N GLN A 83 31.98 -9.02 -9.47
CA GLN A 83 32.38 -10.39 -9.13
C GLN A 83 32.17 -11.36 -10.30
N ILE A 84 31.09 -11.24 -11.05
CA ILE A 84 30.87 -12.04 -12.26
C ILE A 84 31.98 -11.77 -13.29
N ALA A 85 32.35 -10.51 -13.53
CA ALA A 85 33.43 -10.18 -14.46
C ALA A 85 34.78 -10.76 -14.03
N ILE A 86 35.09 -10.72 -12.73
CA ILE A 86 36.30 -11.34 -12.17
C ILE A 86 36.26 -12.86 -12.38
N ILE A 87 35.14 -13.52 -12.08
CA ILE A 87 35.02 -14.98 -12.27
C ILE A 87 35.13 -15.35 -13.75
N ASP A 88 34.53 -14.58 -14.65
CA ASP A 88 34.60 -14.82 -16.09
C ASP A 88 36.06 -14.71 -16.59
N SER A 89 36.82 -13.71 -16.11
CA SER A 89 38.26 -13.61 -16.44
C SER A 89 39.09 -14.78 -15.87
N LYS A 90 38.80 -15.24 -14.65
CA LYS A 90 39.47 -16.39 -14.02
C LYS A 90 39.13 -17.69 -14.72
N TYR A 91 37.89 -17.86 -15.16
CA TYR A 91 37.41 -19.03 -15.88
C TYR A 91 38.09 -19.19 -17.25
N VAL A 92 38.37 -18.08 -17.94
CA VAL A 92 39.16 -18.10 -19.19
C VAL A 92 40.57 -18.64 -18.96
N LEU A 93 41.18 -18.37 -17.81
CA LEU A 93 42.54 -18.82 -17.47
C LEU A 93 42.57 -20.25 -16.90
N SER A 94 41.53 -20.67 -16.16
CA SER A 94 41.42 -21.99 -15.55
C SER A 94 39.96 -22.45 -15.50
N PRO A 95 39.51 -23.25 -16.49
CA PRO A 95 38.12 -23.71 -16.55
C PRO A 95 37.84 -24.79 -15.48
N THR A 96 37.44 -24.36 -14.28
CA THR A 96 37.10 -25.25 -13.17
C THR A 96 35.57 -25.31 -12.97
N PRO A 97 34.98 -26.50 -12.75
CA PRO A 97 33.55 -26.66 -12.45
C PRO A 97 33.04 -25.81 -11.26
N ASP A 98 33.89 -25.58 -10.26
CA ASP A 98 33.56 -24.76 -9.09
C ASP A 98 33.38 -23.27 -9.44
N LEU A 99 34.19 -22.74 -10.36
CA LEU A 99 34.08 -21.35 -10.82
C LEU A 99 32.78 -21.14 -11.61
N TYR A 100 32.37 -22.13 -12.40
CA TYR A 100 31.10 -22.10 -13.11
C TYR A 100 29.89 -22.12 -12.15
N LYS A 101 29.95 -22.94 -11.10
CA LYS A 101 28.92 -23.01 -10.07
C LYS A 101 28.77 -21.68 -9.31
N GLU A 102 29.89 -21.04 -8.99
CA GLU A 102 29.89 -19.75 -8.30
C GLU A 102 29.37 -18.61 -9.20
N ARG A 103 29.75 -18.60 -10.48
CA ARG A 103 29.18 -17.69 -11.47
C ARG A 103 27.66 -17.82 -11.56
N LEU A 104 27.16 -19.06 -11.65
CA LEU A 104 25.73 -19.34 -11.74
C LEU A 104 24.98 -18.87 -10.48
N ARG A 105 25.59 -19.01 -9.30
CA ARG A 105 25.04 -18.50 -8.04
C ARG A 105 24.89 -16.98 -8.06
N LEU A 106 25.95 -16.25 -8.44
CA LEU A 106 25.93 -14.79 -8.53
C LEU A 106 24.95 -14.29 -9.61
N GLN A 107 24.88 -14.98 -10.75
CA GLN A 107 23.90 -14.70 -11.80
C GLN A 107 22.47 -14.88 -11.28
N THR A 108 22.22 -15.91 -10.48
CA THR A 108 20.91 -16.15 -9.85
C THR A 108 20.57 -15.03 -8.87
N GLU A 109 21.50 -14.61 -8.02
CA GLU A 109 21.30 -13.49 -7.09
C GLU A 109 20.99 -12.18 -7.83
N HIS A 110 21.73 -11.90 -8.91
CA HIS A 110 21.49 -10.74 -9.78
C HIS A 110 20.09 -10.79 -10.42
N ASN A 111 19.71 -11.95 -10.96
CA ASN A 111 18.40 -12.16 -11.58
C ASN A 111 17.26 -12.03 -10.56
N LEU A 112 17.43 -12.51 -9.33
CA LEU A 112 16.43 -12.35 -8.28
C LEU A 112 16.23 -10.87 -7.90
N LEU A 113 17.31 -10.11 -7.73
CA LEU A 113 17.25 -8.68 -7.38
C LEU A 113 16.63 -7.82 -8.50
N THR A 114 16.86 -8.19 -9.77
CA THR A 114 16.30 -7.49 -10.93
C THR A 114 14.88 -7.93 -11.26
N THR A 115 14.53 -9.21 -11.03
CA THR A 115 13.15 -9.72 -11.20
C THR A 115 12.23 -9.21 -10.10
N ASP A 116 12.71 -9.07 -8.87
CA ASP A 116 12.00 -8.35 -7.80
C ASP A 116 11.71 -6.90 -8.23
N GLU A 117 12.63 -6.23 -8.92
CA GLU A 117 12.35 -4.89 -9.47
C GLU A 117 11.31 -4.92 -10.58
N ALA A 118 11.44 -5.84 -11.55
CA ALA A 118 10.48 -5.97 -12.63
C ALA A 118 9.06 -6.29 -12.10
N THR A 119 8.95 -7.20 -11.14
CA THR A 119 7.68 -7.51 -10.48
C THR A 119 7.14 -6.32 -9.69
N ARG A 120 7.98 -5.54 -8.99
CA ARG A 120 7.57 -4.28 -8.34
C ARG A 120 7.03 -3.26 -9.33
N LEU A 121 7.70 -3.08 -10.48
CA LEU A 121 7.27 -2.17 -11.54
C LEU A 121 5.95 -2.62 -12.18
N ILE A 122 5.74 -3.93 -12.30
CA ILE A 122 4.50 -4.52 -12.82
C ILE A 122 3.35 -4.43 -11.80
N LEU A 123 3.62 -4.71 -10.53
CA LEU A 123 2.64 -4.78 -9.44
C LEU A 123 2.30 -3.41 -8.83
N ASN A 124 3.04 -2.33 -9.17
CA ASN A 124 2.70 -0.95 -8.82
C ASN A 124 1.73 -0.39 -9.88
N PRO A 125 0.40 -0.40 -9.65
CA PRO A 125 -0.57 -0.29 -10.71
C PRO A 125 -0.79 1.17 -11.10
N GLY A 126 -0.10 1.58 -12.16
CA GLY A 126 -0.68 2.48 -13.16
C GLY A 126 -1.44 1.74 -14.27
N ILE A 127 -1.32 0.41 -14.37
CA ILE A 127 -1.80 -0.36 -15.55
C ILE A 127 -2.74 -1.55 -15.23
N MET A 128 -2.90 -2.02 -14.00
CA MET A 128 -3.91 -3.06 -13.67
C MET A 128 -5.10 -2.49 -12.90
N SER A 129 -5.80 -1.55 -13.52
CA SER A 129 -7.24 -1.43 -13.33
C SER A 129 -7.89 -2.49 -14.21
N MET A 130 -8.68 -3.37 -13.61
CA MET A 130 -9.43 -4.47 -14.25
C MET A 130 -8.61 -5.72 -14.58
N ASN A 131 -8.52 -6.66 -13.63
CA ASN A 131 -9.29 -7.91 -13.73
C ASN A 131 -8.96 -8.91 -12.61
N LEU A 132 -10.04 -9.50 -12.10
CA LEU A 132 -10.19 -10.83 -11.48
C LEU A 132 -9.66 -11.08 -10.06
N GLU A 133 -10.65 -11.19 -9.16
CA GLU A 133 -10.74 -12.06 -7.99
C GLU A 133 -9.88 -13.35 -8.07
N THR A 134 -9.57 -13.89 -6.88
CA THR A 134 -9.05 -15.24 -6.55
C THR A 134 -7.53 -15.47 -6.49
N LYS A 135 -6.94 -15.18 -5.33
CA LYS A 135 -6.60 -16.23 -4.36
C LYS A 135 -6.33 -15.64 -2.98
N ARG A 136 -7.08 -16.17 -2.02
CA ARG A 136 -7.04 -15.92 -0.59
C ARG A 136 -5.72 -16.51 -0.04
N THR A 137 -4.63 -15.75 -0.03
CA THR A 137 -3.54 -15.97 0.93
C THR A 137 -3.75 -14.98 2.07
N SER A 138 -4.09 -15.56 3.21
CA SER A 138 -4.20 -14.96 4.52
C SER A 138 -2.87 -14.33 4.94
N SER A 139 -2.61 -13.11 4.50
CA SER A 139 -1.52 -12.27 4.99
C SER A 139 -1.64 -10.94 4.26
N TRP A 140 -2.06 -9.89 4.97
CA TRP A 140 -2.19 -8.46 4.60
C TRP A 140 -3.61 -7.93 4.36
N PRO A 141 -4.00 -6.79 4.97
CA PRO A 141 -3.23 -5.89 5.85
C PRO A 141 -3.78 -5.86 7.29
N CYS A 142 -3.50 -6.89 8.10
CA CYS A 142 -3.80 -6.86 9.54
C CYS A 142 -2.80 -5.99 10.35
N LYS A 143 -1.69 -5.55 9.76
CA LYS A 143 -0.66 -4.75 10.43
C LYS A 143 -0.94 -3.23 10.40
N LEU A 144 -1.43 -2.68 9.28
CA LEU A 144 -1.81 -1.26 9.16
C LEU A 144 -3.14 -0.90 9.85
N VAL A 145 -4.06 -1.86 9.99
CA VAL A 145 -5.33 -1.63 10.69
C VAL A 145 -5.11 -1.35 12.20
N LYS A 146 -3.97 -1.79 12.75
CA LYS A 146 -3.60 -1.60 14.17
C LYS A 146 -2.90 -0.29 14.50
N GLN A 147 -2.41 0.47 13.50
CA GLN A 147 -1.51 1.63 13.72
C GLN A 147 -2.16 3.01 13.55
N LEU A 148 -3.34 3.12 12.94
CA LEU A 148 -4.17 4.32 13.12
C LEU A 148 -4.90 4.17 14.45
N PRO A 149 -5.07 5.25 15.26
CA PRO A 149 -5.67 5.16 16.59
C PRO A 149 -6.97 4.39 16.47
N LEU A 150 -6.93 3.13 16.90
CA LEU A 150 -8.11 2.33 17.04
C LEU A 150 -8.88 3.07 18.12
N VAL A 151 -10.04 3.61 17.76
CA VAL A 151 -11.09 3.82 18.76
C VAL A 151 -11.23 2.47 19.44
N THR A 152 -10.70 2.33 20.65
CA THR A 152 -10.77 1.11 21.44
C THR A 152 -12.22 0.94 21.87
N CYS A 153 -13.04 0.46 20.94
CA CYS A 153 -14.46 0.18 21.11
C CYS A 153 -14.70 -1.08 21.96
N ALA A 154 -13.77 -1.42 22.87
CA ALA A 154 -13.90 -2.59 23.75
C ALA A 154 -15.14 -2.50 24.66
N SER A 155 -15.70 -1.29 24.82
CA SER A 155 -16.96 -1.02 25.55
C SER A 155 -18.22 -1.10 24.68
N LEU A 156 -18.12 -1.22 23.36
CA LEU A 156 -19.28 -1.25 22.46
C LEU A 156 -19.74 -2.68 22.16
N PRO A 157 -21.05 -2.89 21.90
CA PRO A 157 -21.57 -4.17 21.44
C PRO A 157 -20.80 -4.69 20.20
N ASN A 158 -20.58 -6.00 20.13
CA ASN A 158 -19.87 -6.64 19.01
C ASN A 158 -20.46 -6.26 17.64
N SER A 159 -21.78 -6.04 17.54
CA SER A 159 -22.43 -5.55 16.33
C SER A 159 -21.95 -4.15 15.92
N ALA A 160 -21.85 -3.22 16.87
CA ALA A 160 -21.37 -1.87 16.61
C ALA A 160 -19.90 -1.87 16.16
N GLN A 161 -19.07 -2.73 16.76
CA GLN A 161 -17.67 -2.88 16.35
C GLN A 161 -17.53 -3.33 14.89
N VAL A 162 -18.38 -4.26 14.42
CA VAL A 162 -18.38 -4.72 13.03
C VAL A 162 -18.71 -3.58 12.06
N VAL A 163 -19.75 -2.79 12.38
CA VAL A 163 -20.15 -1.64 11.57
C VAL A 163 -19.04 -0.59 11.52
N ILE A 164 -18.46 -0.24 12.67
CA ILE A 164 -17.37 0.75 12.77
C ILE A 164 -16.14 0.27 12.02
N ALA A 165 -15.73 -1.00 12.17
CA ALA A 165 -14.58 -1.54 11.46
C ALA A 165 -14.77 -1.50 9.94
N PHE A 166 -15.96 -1.88 9.46
CA PHE A 166 -16.29 -1.86 8.04
C PHE A 166 -16.34 -0.44 7.48
N SER A 167 -17.04 0.48 8.14
CA SER A 167 -17.19 1.86 7.69
C SER A 167 -15.86 2.62 7.73
N THR A 168 -15.04 2.38 8.76
CA THR A 168 -13.68 2.91 8.88
C THR A 168 -12.74 2.34 7.81
N LEU A 169 -12.87 1.06 7.47
CA LEU A 169 -12.10 0.45 6.37
C LEU A 169 -12.40 1.17 5.04
N LEU A 170 -13.67 1.44 4.77
CA LEU A 170 -14.07 2.16 3.56
C LEU A 170 -13.65 3.62 3.57
N ALA A 171 -13.68 4.29 4.73
CA ALA A 171 -13.13 5.65 4.88
C ALA A 171 -11.62 5.66 4.53
N ARG A 172 -10.85 4.74 5.10
CA ARG A 172 -9.41 4.61 4.83
C ARG A 172 -9.13 4.30 3.36
N ARG A 173 -9.90 3.38 2.76
CA ARG A 173 -9.82 3.07 1.32
C ARG A 173 -10.08 4.32 0.47
N LEU A 174 -11.14 5.07 0.77
CA LEU A 174 -11.52 6.25 0.01
C LEU A 174 -10.45 7.35 0.13
N ILE A 175 -9.93 7.58 1.34
CA ILE A 175 -8.81 8.50 1.59
C ILE A 175 -7.59 8.10 0.77
N LEU A 176 -7.19 6.82 0.75
CA LEU A 176 -6.04 6.36 -0.02
C LEU A 176 -6.23 6.48 -1.53
N LEU A 177 -7.43 6.18 -2.05
CA LEU A 177 -7.75 6.30 -3.47
C LEU A 177 -7.80 7.76 -3.94
N LYS A 178 -8.28 8.66 -3.07
CA LYS A 178 -8.46 10.08 -3.33
C LYS A 178 -7.30 10.93 -2.80
N TRP A 179 -6.28 10.30 -2.20
CA TRP A 179 -5.11 10.94 -1.60
C TRP A 179 -4.34 11.86 -2.54
N LYS A 180 -4.50 11.66 -3.85
CA LYS A 180 -3.82 12.42 -4.91
C LYS A 180 -4.69 13.54 -5.50
N GLN A 181 -5.92 13.73 -5.02
CA GLN A 181 -6.82 14.79 -5.47
C GLN A 181 -6.63 16.05 -4.62
N HIS A 182 -6.80 17.23 -5.22
CA HIS A 182 -6.68 18.52 -4.52
C HIS A 182 -7.81 18.77 -3.51
N SER A 183 -8.88 18.00 -3.59
CA SER A 183 -9.98 18.02 -2.63
C SER A 183 -10.03 16.70 -1.84
N PRO A 184 -10.22 16.76 -0.51
CA PRO A 184 -10.45 15.56 0.28
C PRO A 184 -11.78 14.90 -0.14
N PRO A 185 -11.91 13.58 0.03
CA PRO A 185 -13.19 12.92 -0.20
C PRO A 185 -14.27 13.49 0.71
N SER A 186 -15.45 13.74 0.15
CA SER A 186 -16.58 14.25 0.92
C SER A 186 -17.21 13.16 1.78
N PHE A 187 -17.81 13.58 2.89
CA PHE A 187 -18.60 12.70 3.76
C PHE A 187 -19.70 11.97 2.98
N SER A 188 -20.41 12.69 2.10
CA SER A 188 -21.45 12.10 1.22
C SER A 188 -20.88 10.99 0.32
N GLN A 189 -19.68 11.17 -0.23
CA GLN A 189 -19.03 10.13 -1.04
C GLN A 189 -18.68 8.90 -0.20
N TRP A 190 -18.16 9.11 1.01
CA TRP A 190 -17.90 8.00 1.94
C TRP A 190 -19.18 7.24 2.29
N VAL A 191 -20.27 7.94 2.62
CA VAL A 191 -21.56 7.30 2.93
C VAL A 191 -22.09 6.50 1.73
N LYS A 192 -22.00 7.05 0.51
CA LYS A 192 -22.38 6.35 -0.73
C LYS A 192 -21.55 5.07 -0.93
N ASP A 193 -20.24 5.14 -0.71
CA ASP A 193 -19.36 3.98 -0.79
C ASP A 193 -19.75 2.92 0.26
N VAL A 194 -20.03 3.33 1.50
CA VAL A 194 -20.50 2.42 2.54
C VAL A 194 -21.79 1.72 2.10
N MET A 195 -22.77 2.45 1.57
CA MET A 195 -24.03 1.85 1.11
C MET A 195 -23.85 0.92 -0.10
N TYR A 196 -22.97 1.24 -1.04
CA TYR A 196 -22.64 0.37 -2.17
C TYR A 196 -22.05 -0.96 -1.71
N PHE A 197 -21.02 -0.91 -0.85
CA PHE A 197 -20.37 -2.12 -0.35
C PHE A 197 -21.24 -2.88 0.66
N LEU A 198 -22.18 -2.21 1.32
CA LEU A 198 -23.15 -2.86 2.21
C LEU A 198 -24.09 -3.82 1.47
N GLN A 199 -24.43 -3.55 0.20
CA GLN A 199 -25.21 -4.50 -0.62
C GLN A 199 -24.46 -5.81 -0.85
N LEU A 200 -23.15 -5.74 -1.10
CA LEU A 200 -22.30 -6.91 -1.25
C LEU A 200 -22.18 -7.68 0.07
N GLU A 201 -22.13 -6.95 1.19
CA GLU A 201 -22.10 -7.56 2.52
C GLU A 201 -23.43 -8.26 2.82
N LYS A 202 -24.58 -7.66 2.46
CA LYS A 202 -25.91 -8.26 2.60
C LYS A 202 -26.01 -9.61 1.86
N ILE A 203 -25.44 -9.72 0.66
CA ILE A 203 -25.37 -10.98 -0.09
C ILE A 203 -24.56 -12.03 0.67
N LYS A 204 -23.42 -11.67 1.28
CA LYS A 204 -22.63 -12.62 2.10
C LYS A 204 -23.41 -13.13 3.31
N PHE A 205 -24.17 -12.28 3.98
CA PHE A 205 -25.01 -12.67 5.12
C PHE A 205 -26.19 -13.55 4.69
N LEU A 206 -26.78 -13.29 3.53
CA LEU A 206 -27.83 -14.13 2.92
C LEU A 206 -27.29 -15.54 2.61
N LEU A 207 -26.11 -15.64 1.98
CA LEU A 207 -25.47 -16.93 1.67
C LEU A 207 -25.09 -17.75 2.91
N ARG A 208 -24.89 -17.10 4.05
CA ARG A 208 -24.58 -17.74 5.35
C ARG A 208 -25.81 -18.06 6.19
N GLY A 209 -27.03 -17.82 5.66
CA GLY A 209 -28.29 -18.05 6.38
C GLY A 209 -28.49 -17.14 7.60
N SER A 210 -27.80 -15.99 7.66
CA SER A 210 -27.73 -15.12 8.84
C SER A 210 -28.33 -13.73 8.58
N SER A 211 -29.40 -13.67 7.80
CA SER A 211 -30.07 -12.41 7.40
C SER A 211 -30.62 -11.62 8.58
N ASN A 212 -31.12 -12.30 9.63
CA ASN A 212 -31.61 -11.64 10.84
C ASN A 212 -30.47 -10.97 11.64
N THR A 213 -29.28 -11.56 11.61
CA THR A 213 -28.07 -10.99 12.23
C THR A 213 -27.59 -9.75 11.49
N PHE A 214 -27.72 -9.72 10.16
CA PHE A 214 -27.42 -8.54 9.36
C PHE A 214 -28.28 -7.35 9.78
N ILE A 215 -29.60 -7.52 9.85
CA ILE A 215 -30.51 -6.44 10.27
C ILE A 215 -30.17 -5.97 11.69
N ARG A 216 -29.98 -6.87 12.65
CA ARG A 216 -29.60 -6.48 14.03
C ARG A 216 -28.27 -5.72 14.10
N THR A 217 -27.33 -6.03 13.21
CA THR A 217 -25.99 -5.42 13.21
C THR A 217 -25.98 -4.07 12.52
N TRP A 218 -26.65 -3.96 11.38
CA TRP A 218 -26.61 -2.78 10.51
C TRP A 218 -27.76 -1.80 10.72
N LYS A 219 -28.83 -2.19 11.42
CA LYS A 219 -30.00 -1.33 11.67
C LYS A 219 -29.64 0.04 12.25
N PRO A 220 -28.77 0.19 13.28
CA PRO A 220 -28.41 1.52 13.78
C PRO A 220 -27.76 2.42 12.73
N PHE A 221 -26.99 1.85 11.81
CA PHE A 221 -26.36 2.60 10.72
C PHE A 221 -27.35 2.94 9.60
N LEU A 222 -28.27 2.03 9.30
CA LEU A 222 -29.34 2.27 8.31
C LEU A 222 -30.30 3.34 8.81
N ASP A 223 -30.72 3.28 10.07
CA ASP A 223 -31.58 4.29 10.69
C ASP A 223 -30.86 5.67 10.70
N PHE A 224 -29.53 5.70 10.92
CA PHE A 224 -28.71 6.90 10.76
C PHE A 224 -28.65 7.40 9.31
N TYR A 225 -28.44 6.52 8.33
CA TYR A 225 -28.43 6.87 6.92
C TYR A 225 -29.77 7.46 6.46
N ASP A 226 -30.88 6.85 6.88
CA ASP A 226 -32.22 7.34 6.57
C ASP A 226 -32.46 8.72 7.20
N SER A 227 -31.96 8.96 8.42
CA SER A 227 -32.01 10.29 9.07
C SER A 227 -31.17 11.36 8.36
N LEU A 228 -30.14 10.97 7.60
CA LEU A 228 -29.35 11.88 6.78
C LEU A 228 -30.03 12.23 5.45
N GLN A 229 -31.02 11.44 5.03
CA GLN A 229 -31.72 11.65 3.76
C GLN A 229 -32.92 12.60 3.92
N ASP A 230 -33.47 12.73 5.13
CA ASP A 230 -34.61 13.60 5.48
C ASP A 230 -34.36 15.13 5.26
N PRO A 231 -33.11 15.66 5.31
CA PRO A 231 -32.86 17.07 4.98
C PRO A 231 -32.29 17.36 3.58
N LEU A 232 -32.03 16.36 2.73
CA LEU A 232 -31.29 16.56 1.46
C LEU A 232 -32.16 16.59 0.19
N ASP A 233 -33.48 16.51 0.31
CA ASP A 233 -34.44 16.75 -0.79
C ASP A 233 -34.86 18.23 -0.92
N LYS A 234 -34.14 19.16 -0.25
CA LYS A 234 -34.34 20.61 -0.38
C LYS A 234 -33.00 21.36 -0.47
N GLU A 235 -32.23 21.12 -1.52
CA GLU A 235 -31.35 22.12 -2.16
C GLU A 235 -30.88 21.66 -3.54
#